data_AF-A0A358Q2H4-F1
#
_entry.id   AF-A0A358Q2H4-F1
#
_cell.length_a   1.000
_cell.length_b   1.000
_cell.length_c   1.000
_cell.angle_alpha   90.00
_cell.angle_beta   90.00
_cell.angle_gamma   90.00
#
_symmetry.space_group_name_H-M   'P 1'
#
loop_
_entity.id
_entity.type
_entity.pdbx_description
1 polymer ?
#
loop_
_entity_poly.entity_id
_entity_poly.type
_entity_poly.pdbx_seq_one_letter_code
_entity_poly.pdbx_strand_id
1 'polypeptide(L)'
;MSDSSNGQLSGTRSLVVLNGQYYAGENKEENKLVFLPERAKAVSIDERRLRFIIQSIYYWFRSGEIELQRLEILKANGGKAC
;
A
#
# COMPACT_ATOMS: atom_id res chain seq x y z
N MET A 1 23.74 -31.91 -0.10
CA MET A 1 22.97 -31.39 -1.26
C MET A 1 21.94 -30.44 -0.70
N SER A 2 22.17 -29.15 -0.95
CA SER A 2 21.31 -28.03 -0.57
C SER A 2 20.11 -28.00 -1.50
N ASP A 3 18.91 -27.78 -0.96
CA ASP A 3 18.12 -26.59 -1.32
C ASP A 3 16.79 -26.61 -0.57
N SER A 4 16.76 -25.86 0.53
CA SER A 4 15.54 -25.40 1.17
C SER A 4 14.83 -24.45 0.21
N SER A 5 13.97 -25.01 -0.64
CA SER A 5 13.02 -24.24 -1.44
C SER A 5 11.96 -23.68 -0.51
N ASN A 6 12.26 -22.53 0.10
CA ASN A 6 11.28 -21.72 0.83
C ASN A 6 10.14 -21.38 -0.14
N GLY A 7 9.00 -22.05 0.06
CA GLY A 7 7.76 -21.82 -0.67
C GLY A 7 7.38 -20.34 -0.57
N GLN A 8 7.59 -19.64 -1.67
CA GLN A 8 7.23 -18.25 -1.84
C GLN A 8 5.71 -18.14 -1.70
N LEU A 9 5.22 -17.67 -0.55
CA LEU A 9 3.82 -17.28 -0.38
C LEU A 9 3.55 -16.14 -1.35
N SER A 10 3.01 -16.50 -2.53
CA SER A 10 2.51 -15.59 -3.56
C SER A 10 1.25 -14.89 -3.04
N GLY A 11 1.40 -14.09 -1.98
CA GLY A 11 0.37 -13.17 -1.54
C GLY A 11 0.19 -12.11 -2.63
N THR A 12 -1.03 -11.98 -3.15
CA THR A 12 -1.40 -10.93 -4.10
C THR A 12 -1.01 -9.57 -3.50
N ARG A 13 -0.03 -8.90 -4.12
CA ARG A 13 0.37 -7.56 -3.70
C ARG A 13 -0.57 -6.53 -4.31
N SER A 14 -0.76 -5.43 -3.61
CA SER A 14 -1.62 -4.33 -4.05
C SER A 14 -0.91 -2.98 -3.96
N LEU A 15 -1.34 -2.03 -4.78
CA LEU A 15 -1.06 -0.61 -4.60
C LEU A 15 -2.33 0.07 -4.07
N VAL A 16 -2.15 1.03 -3.17
CA VAL A 16 -3.25 1.85 -2.65
C VAL A 16 -3.13 3.24 -3.24
N VAL A 17 -4.24 3.74 -3.80
CA VAL A 17 -4.33 5.09 -4.35
C VAL A 17 -5.42 5.86 -3.62
N LEU A 18 -5.05 6.97 -2.98
CA LEU A 18 -5.94 7.87 -2.27
C LEU A 18 -6.00 9.20 -3.03
N ASN A 19 -7.18 9.58 -3.53
CA ASN A 19 -7.40 10.82 -4.29
C ASN A 19 -6.34 11.05 -5.40
N GLY A 20 -5.96 9.98 -6.12
CA GLY A 20 -4.95 10.03 -7.18
C GLY A 20 -3.49 9.97 -6.72
N GLN A 21 -3.22 9.92 -5.41
CA GLN A 21 -1.89 9.78 -4.84
C GLN A 21 -1.63 8.33 -4.40
N TYR A 22 -0.46 7.81 -4.72
CA TYR A 22 -0.04 6.45 -4.40
C TYR A 22 0.58 6.38 -3.01
N TYR A 23 0.24 5.33 -2.27
CA TYR A 23 0.91 5.01 -1.01
C TYR A 23 2.42 4.81 -1.25
N ALA A 24 3.24 5.63 -0.60
CA ALA A 24 4.68 5.70 -0.77
C ALA A 24 5.46 5.32 0.51
N GLY A 25 4.78 4.75 1.51
CA GLY A 25 5.40 4.28 2.75
C GLY A 25 4.96 5.05 3.99
N GLU A 26 5.82 5.10 4.99
CA GLU A 26 5.54 5.68 6.30
C GLU A 26 6.63 6.68 6.67
N ASN A 27 6.23 7.84 7.19
CA ASN A 27 7.12 8.67 7.96
C ASN A 27 7.10 8.16 9.41
N LYS A 28 8.19 7.53 9.85
CA LYS A 28 8.30 6.94 11.20
C LYS A 28 8.42 7.98 12.30
N GLU A 29 8.97 9.16 12.00
CA GLU A 29 9.14 10.24 12.98
C GLU A 29 7.79 10.87 13.31
N GLU A 30 6.94 11.04 12.29
CA GLU A 30 5.60 11.60 12.43
C GLU A 30 4.50 10.55 12.68
N ASN A 31 4.83 9.26 12.58
CA ASN A 31 3.89 8.14 12.62
C ASN A 31 2.70 8.31 11.63
N LYS A 32 3.00 8.71 10.39
CA LYS A 32 2.00 8.98 9.34
C LYS A 32 2.24 8.14 8.09
N LEU A 33 1.15 7.80 7.39
CA LEU A 33 1.21 7.24 6.04
C LEU A 33 1.50 8.36 5.05
N VAL A 34 2.37 8.09 4.07
CA VAL A 34 2.75 9.05 3.05
C VAL A 34 2.10 8.65 1.72
N PHE A 35 1.44 9.60 1.07
CA PHE A 35 0.86 9.45 -0.26
C PHE A 35 1.47 10.48 -1.20
N LEU A 36 1.96 10.04 -2.37
CA LEU A 36 2.64 10.88 -3.36
C LEU A 36 2.03 10.68 -4.75
N PRO A 37 2.01 11.72 -5.61
CA PRO A 37 1.40 11.61 -6.94
C PRO A 37 2.16 10.66 -7.88
N GLU A 38 3.46 10.43 -7.67
CA GLU A 38 4.26 9.63 -8.60
C GLU A 38 4.11 8.12 -8.35
N ARG A 39 3.55 7.40 -9.32
CA ARG A 39 3.46 5.93 -9.29
C ARG A 39 4.81 5.24 -9.11
N ALA A 40 5.90 5.83 -9.59
CA ALA A 40 7.24 5.26 -9.46
C ALA A 40 7.72 5.15 -8.00
N LYS A 41 7.13 5.93 -7.08
CA LYS A 41 7.41 5.88 -5.64
C LYS A 41 6.45 4.95 -4.88
N ALA A 42 5.50 4.34 -5.58
CA ALA A 42 4.45 3.54 -4.95
C ALA A 42 5.02 2.25 -4.35
N VAL A 43 4.63 1.96 -3.10
CA VAL A 43 5.03 0.75 -2.38
C VAL A 43 3.95 -0.30 -2.53
N SER A 44 4.32 -1.46 -3.07
CA SER A 44 3.42 -2.62 -3.12
C SER A 44 3.35 -3.30 -1.75
N ILE A 45 2.13 -3.59 -1.31
CA ILE A 45 1.84 -4.10 0.03
C ILE A 45 1.09 -5.44 -0.03
N ASP A 46 1.26 -6.24 1.02
CA ASP A 46 0.46 -7.46 1.22
C ASP A 46 -0.93 -7.13 1.79
N GLU A 47 -1.78 -8.16 1.91
CA GLU A 47 -3.15 -8.03 2.39
C GLU A 47 -3.25 -7.55 3.85
N ARG A 48 -2.32 -7.94 4.71
CA ARG A 48 -2.30 -7.52 6.12
C ARG A 48 -2.08 -6.01 6.20
N ARG A 49 -1.10 -5.51 5.46
CA ARG A 49 -0.76 -4.09 5.40
C ARG A 49 -1.84 -3.28 4.69
N LEU A 50 -2.46 -3.85 3.65
CA LEU A 50 -3.61 -3.25 2.98
C LEU A 50 -4.75 -2.97 3.96
N ARG A 51 -5.16 -3.97 4.77
CA ARG A 51 -6.20 -3.78 5.78
C ARG A 51 -5.90 -2.63 6.74
N PHE A 52 -4.66 -2.57 7.23
CA PHE A 52 -4.22 -1.49 8.13
C PHE A 52 -4.39 -0.12 7.47
N ILE A 53 -3.88 0.06 6.25
CA ILE A 53 -3.94 1.34 5.55
C ILE A 53 -5.38 1.77 5.27
N ILE A 54 -6.24 0.85 4.83
CA ILE A 54 -7.65 1.16 4.56
C ILE A 54 -8.39 1.56 5.84
N GLN A 55 -8.10 0.88 6.95
CA GLN A 55 -8.67 1.23 8.23
C GLN A 55 -8.21 2.63 8.70
N SER A 56 -6.93 2.97 8.54
CA SER A 56 -6.42 4.31 8.85
C SER A 56 -7.10 5.40 8.01
N ILE A 57 -7.19 5.21 6.69
CA ILE A 57 -7.87 6.15 5.79
C ILE A 57 -9.34 6.35 6.19
N TYR A 58 -10.03 5.26 6.53
CA TYR A 58 -11.42 5.33 6.98
C TYR A 58 -11.56 6.17 8.25
N TYR A 59 -10.66 6.00 9.23
CA TYR A 59 -10.69 6.82 10.44
C TYR A 59 -10.42 8.30 10.15
N TRP A 60 -9.43 8.62 9.32
CA TRP A 60 -9.13 10.00 8.93
C TRP A 60 -10.32 10.68 8.23
N PHE A 61 -11.00 9.95 7.35
CA PHE A 61 -12.21 10.47 6.71
C PHE A 61 -13.32 10.70 7.74
N ARG A 62 -13.52 9.77 8.68
CA ARG A 62 -14.55 9.88 9.73
C ARG A 62 -14.28 10.98 10.74
N SER A 63 -13.01 11.29 11.02
CA SER A 63 -12.61 12.40 11.91
C SER A 63 -12.60 13.75 11.20
N GLY A 64 -12.73 13.78 9.87
CA GLY A 64 -12.64 15.01 9.06
C GLY A 64 -11.21 15.48 8.82
N GLU A 65 -10.20 14.65 9.09
CA GLU A 65 -8.79 14.95 8.81
C GLU A 65 -8.49 14.98 7.30
N ILE A 66 -9.25 14.22 6.50
CA ILE A 66 -9.16 14.23 5.05
C ILE A 66 -10.55 14.33 4.41
N GLU A 67 -10.59 14.91 3.22
CA GLU A 67 -11.72 14.76 2.31
C GLU A 67 -11.47 13.54 1.40
N LEU A 68 -12.35 12.54 1.47
CA LEU A 68 -12.22 11.33 0.66
C LEU A 68 -13.04 11.47 -0.63
N GLN A 69 -12.36 11.67 -1.75
CA GLN A 69 -12.99 11.73 -3.07
C GLN A 69 -12.95 10.38 -3.78
N ARG A 70 -11.82 9.67 -3.67
CA ARG A 70 -11.64 8.37 -4.29
C ARG A 70 -10.59 7.52 -3.58
N LEU A 71 -10.88 6.22 -3.46
CA LEU A 71 -9.96 5.20 -2.98
C LEU A 71 -9.92 4.04 -3.98
N GLU A 72 -8.74 3.71 -4.50
CA GLU A 72 -8.55 2.63 -5.47
C GLU A 72 -7.53 1.62 -4.94
N ILE A 73 -7.80 0.33 -5.16
CA ILE A 73 -6.88 -0.77 -4.88
C ILE A 73 -6.49 -1.42 -6.21
N LEU A 74 -5.23 -1.24 -6.61
CA LEU A 74 -4.72 -1.80 -7.85
C LEU A 74 -3.98 -3.10 -7.55
N LYS A 75 -4.28 -4.17 -8.29
CA LYS A 75 -3.47 -5.40 -8.22
C LYS A 75 -2.07 -5.10 -8.73
N ALA A 76 -1.07 -5.26 -7.88
CA ALA A 76 0.32 -5.27 -8.32
C ALA A 76 0.58 -6.67 -8.87
N ASN A 77 0.53 -6.82 -10.19
CA ASN A 77 0.96 -8.06 -10.83
C ASN A 77 2.39 -8.34 -10.34
N GLY A 78 2.65 -9.59 -9.93
CA GLY A 78 3.98 -10.09 -9.61
C GLY A 78 4.84 -10.12 -10.88
N GLY A 79 5.19 -8.94 -11.39
CA GLY A 79 6.15 -8.78 -12.45
C GLY A 79 7.53 -8.98 -11.84
N LYS A 80 8.21 -10.04 -12.28
CA LYS A 80 9.66 -10.17 -12.14
C LYS A 80 10.28 -8.81 -12.48
N ALA A 81 11.15 -8.31 -11.60
CA ALA A 81 12.06 -7.25 -11.95
C ALA A 81 12.78 -7.64 -13.25
N CYS A 82 12.72 -6.77 -14.24
CA CYS A 82 13.56 -6.86 -15.42
C CYS A 82 15.04 -6.78 -15.01
#